data_AF-A0A0Q7PM70-F1
#
_entry.id   AF-A0A0Q7PM70-F1
#
_cell.length_a   1.000
_cell.length_b   1.000
_cell.length_c   1.000
_cell.angle_alpha   90.00
_cell.angle_beta   90.00
_cell.angle_gamma   90.00
#
_symmetry.space_group_name_H-M   'P 1'
#
loop_
_entity.id
_entity.type
_entity.pdbx_description
1 polymer ?
#
loop_
_entity_poly.entity_id
_entity_poly.type
_entity_poly.pdbx_seq_one_letter_code
_entity_poly.pdbx_strand_id
1 'polypeptide(L)'
;MQNTVRIWFYRACLAAVALMALNASAQPSPASTLVPQDGQHAFDWEIGTWKTEVRRLAKPLSGSRDWVEYRGTSVVREVLDGRANLVELRVEGPAGRIEGVSLRLYNPQTQQWSLNYANASNGALSRPVHGGFRNGRGEFYGQEDLDGRAILVRFIIPEISADSARFEQAYSVDGGRTWETNWVAIDTRIRGADKGP
;
A
#
# COMPACT_ATOMS: atom_id res chain seq x y z
N MET A 1 27.01 59.93 52.50
CA MET A 1 28.46 59.77 52.78
C MET A 1 28.80 58.30 52.68
N GLN A 2 29.86 57.96 51.92
CA GLN A 2 30.58 56.65 51.82
C GLN A 2 29.76 55.48 51.21
N ASN A 3 29.99 54.93 50.01
CA ASN A 3 31.18 54.67 49.17
C ASN A 3 32.06 53.49 49.64
N THR A 4 31.86 52.28 49.08
CA THR A 4 32.84 51.19 48.86
C THR A 4 32.16 50.05 48.08
N VAL A 5 32.31 49.90 46.76
CA VAL A 5 33.39 49.26 45.99
C VAL A 5 33.90 47.95 46.59
N ARG A 6 33.58 46.83 45.93
CA ARG A 6 34.44 45.65 45.83
C ARG A 6 34.26 44.98 44.48
N ILE A 7 35.17 45.33 43.58
CA ILE A 7 35.40 44.75 42.25
C ILE A 7 36.35 43.57 42.44
N TRP A 8 36.01 42.41 41.88
CA TRP A 8 36.98 41.35 41.57
C TRP A 8 37.01 41.15 40.06
N PHE A 9 38.16 41.45 39.47
CA PHE A 9 38.54 41.07 38.11
C PHE A 9 38.86 39.58 38.07
N TYR A 10 38.43 38.85 37.04
CA TYR A 10 39.29 37.88 36.33
C TYR A 10 38.76 37.57 34.92
N ARG A 11 39.46 38.15 33.94
CA ARG A 11 39.96 37.58 32.68
C ARG A 11 39.03 36.75 31.76
N ALA A 12 38.69 37.39 30.65
CA ALA A 12 39.00 36.99 29.26
C ALA A 12 38.90 35.51 28.86
N CYS A 13 37.99 35.23 27.91
CA CYS A 13 38.28 34.41 26.73
C CYS A 13 37.29 34.76 25.60
N LEU A 14 37.82 35.17 24.45
CA LEU A 14 37.10 35.27 23.19
C LEU A 14 36.62 33.87 22.77
N ALA A 15 35.38 33.77 22.29
CA ALA A 15 35.01 32.76 21.30
C ALA A 15 33.90 33.32 20.42
N ALA A 16 34.30 33.87 19.27
CA ALA A 16 33.40 34.08 18.15
C ALA A 16 33.00 32.69 17.63
N VAL A 17 31.74 32.29 17.84
CA VAL A 17 31.19 31.10 17.19
C VAL A 17 30.32 31.57 16.04
N ALA A 18 30.84 31.40 14.84
CA ALA A 18 30.14 31.67 13.59
C ALA A 18 28.86 30.82 13.51
N LEU A 19 27.73 31.47 13.20
CA LEU A 19 26.53 30.80 12.72
C LEU A 19 26.86 30.13 11.38
N MET A 20 27.13 28.83 11.38
CA MET A 20 26.92 28.00 10.19
C MET A 20 25.52 27.42 10.29
N ALA A 21 24.58 28.04 9.58
CA ALA A 21 23.31 27.40 9.27
C ALA A 21 23.61 26.15 8.44
N LEU A 22 23.45 24.97 9.05
CA LEU A 22 23.35 23.71 8.34
C LEU A 22 22.12 23.80 7.43
N ASN A 23 22.34 24.13 6.16
CA ASN A 23 21.41 23.81 5.09
C ASN A 23 21.34 22.28 5.03
N ALA A 24 20.40 21.70 5.78
CA ALA A 24 19.90 20.38 5.50
C ALA A 24 19.21 20.45 4.13
N SER A 25 19.97 20.20 3.07
CA SER A 25 19.41 19.81 1.79
C SER A 25 18.60 18.55 2.06
N ALA A 26 17.28 18.70 2.18
CA ALA A 26 16.36 17.59 2.05
C ALA A 26 16.62 16.99 0.66
N GLN A 27 17.37 15.89 0.60
CA GLN A 27 17.45 15.10 -0.62
C GLN A 27 16.01 14.68 -0.94
N PRO A 28 15.47 14.98 -2.13
CA PRO A 28 14.23 14.35 -2.55
C PRO A 28 14.47 12.84 -2.51
N SER A 29 13.72 12.12 -1.68
CA SER A 29 13.61 10.66 -1.78
C SER A 29 13.34 10.34 -3.24
N PRO A 30 14.01 9.36 -3.86
CA PRO A 30 13.65 8.94 -5.20
C PRO A 30 12.21 8.41 -5.13
N ALA A 31 11.24 9.24 -5.52
CA ALA A 31 9.87 8.83 -5.67
C ALA A 31 9.86 7.71 -6.72
N SER A 32 9.27 6.56 -6.37
CA SER A 32 9.27 5.32 -7.14
C SER A 32 8.96 5.58 -8.62
N THR A 33 9.98 5.53 -9.48
CA THR A 33 9.88 5.60 -10.95
C THR A 33 9.39 4.30 -11.57
N LEU A 34 8.88 3.36 -10.76
CA LEU A 34 8.46 2.03 -11.20
C LEU A 34 7.06 2.01 -11.80
N VAL A 35 6.25 3.05 -11.58
CA VAL A 35 4.93 3.17 -12.19
C VAL A 35 5.06 4.04 -13.45
N PRO A 36 4.77 3.52 -14.65
CA PRO A 36 4.76 4.29 -15.87
C PRO A 36 3.86 5.53 -15.80
N GLN A 37 4.21 6.58 -16.54
CA GLN A 37 3.35 7.76 -16.69
C GLN A 37 2.07 7.46 -17.49
N ASP A 38 2.12 6.41 -18.33
CA ASP A 38 0.93 5.85 -18.96
C ASP A 38 0.17 5.00 -17.93
N GLY A 39 -1.05 5.43 -17.61
CA GLY A 39 -1.92 4.77 -16.65
C GLY A 39 -2.22 3.31 -17.02
N GLN A 40 -2.18 2.94 -18.30
CA GLN A 40 -2.42 1.58 -18.76
C GLN A 40 -1.35 0.57 -18.31
N HIS A 41 -0.13 1.01 -18.04
CA HIS A 41 0.98 0.13 -17.66
C HIS A 41 1.30 0.20 -16.17
N ALA A 42 0.40 0.78 -15.38
CA ALA A 42 0.64 1.10 -13.99
C ALA A 42 0.80 -0.12 -13.05
N PHE A 43 0.47 -1.32 -13.53
CA PHE A 43 0.64 -2.60 -12.81
C PHE A 43 1.76 -3.48 -13.36
N ASP A 44 2.50 -3.06 -14.40
CA ASP A 44 3.51 -3.91 -15.07
C ASP A 44 4.61 -4.37 -14.10
N TRP A 45 4.91 -3.56 -13.09
CA TRP A 45 5.85 -3.88 -12.02
C TRP A 45 5.43 -5.11 -11.20
N GLU A 46 4.15 -5.52 -11.22
CA GLU A 46 3.61 -6.63 -10.45
C GLU A 46 3.62 -7.95 -11.23
N ILE A 47 3.84 -7.93 -12.55
CA ILE A 47 3.83 -9.16 -13.37
C ILE A 47 4.91 -10.14 -12.87
N GLY A 48 4.51 -11.41 -12.75
CA GLY A 48 5.37 -12.51 -12.28
C GLY A 48 4.83 -13.19 -11.02
N THR A 49 5.73 -13.90 -10.33
CA THR A 49 5.40 -14.69 -9.14
C THR A 49 6.00 -14.08 -7.87
N TRP A 50 5.17 -13.99 -6.83
CA TRP A 50 5.50 -13.36 -5.56
C TRP A 50 5.22 -14.30 -4.40
N LYS A 51 6.07 -14.24 -3.38
CA LYS A 51 5.74 -14.74 -2.05
C LYS A 51 4.84 -13.70 -1.40
N THR A 52 3.72 -14.14 -0.85
CA THR A 52 2.72 -13.26 -0.26
C THR A 52 2.49 -13.59 1.20
N GLU A 53 2.56 -12.57 2.04
CA GLU A 53 2.23 -12.63 3.46
C GLU A 53 1.03 -11.74 3.73
N VAL A 54 -0.06 -12.35 4.22
CA VAL A 54 -1.33 -11.66 4.45
C VAL A 54 -1.64 -11.65 5.93
N ARG A 55 -2.12 -10.51 6.40
CA ARG A 55 -2.85 -10.38 7.66
C ARG A 55 -4.22 -9.79 7.36
N ARG A 56 -5.27 -10.39 7.90
CA ARG A 56 -6.62 -9.81 7.87
C ARG A 56 -7.26 -9.79 9.25
N LEU A 57 -8.14 -8.83 9.50
CA LEU A 57 -8.99 -8.85 10.68
C LEU A 57 -9.97 -10.02 10.57
N ALA A 58 -10.12 -10.76 11.67
CA ALA A 58 -11.05 -11.88 11.74
C ALA A 58 -12.51 -11.40 11.66
N LYS A 59 -12.80 -10.24 12.27
CA LYS A 59 -14.13 -9.63 12.35
C LYS A 59 -14.06 -8.11 12.09
N PRO A 60 -13.94 -7.66 10.84
CA PRO A 60 -13.93 -6.23 10.50
C PRO A 60 -15.17 -5.51 11.05
N LEU A 61 -15.02 -4.24 11.44
CA LEU A 61 -16.05 -3.33 11.92
C LEU A 61 -16.79 -3.77 13.20
N SER A 62 -16.23 -4.77 13.91
CA SER A 62 -16.76 -5.26 15.20
C SER A 62 -16.08 -4.64 16.43
N GLY A 63 -15.02 -3.84 16.23
CA GLY A 63 -14.13 -3.37 17.29
C GLY A 63 -13.07 -4.39 17.74
N SER A 64 -13.08 -5.61 17.19
CA SER A 64 -12.03 -6.60 17.41
C SER A 64 -10.70 -6.15 16.81
N ARG A 65 -9.59 -6.55 17.46
CA ARG A 65 -8.22 -6.37 16.97
C ARG A 65 -7.55 -7.70 16.63
N ASP A 66 -8.35 -8.75 16.46
CA ASP A 66 -7.85 -10.09 16.22
C ASP A 66 -7.48 -10.24 14.75
N TRP A 67 -6.17 -10.32 14.48
CA TRP A 67 -5.62 -10.56 13.16
C TRP A 67 -5.31 -12.04 12.97
N VAL A 68 -5.67 -12.55 11.80
CA VAL A 68 -5.25 -13.88 11.34
C VAL A 68 -4.24 -13.75 10.22
N GLU A 69 -3.24 -14.62 10.22
CA GLU A 69 -2.11 -14.57 9.29
C GLU A 69 -2.17 -15.73 8.29
N TYR A 70 -1.70 -15.45 7.07
CA TYR A 70 -1.62 -16.40 5.97
C TYR A 70 -0.33 -16.18 5.19
N ARG A 71 0.19 -17.24 4.56
CA ARG A 71 1.39 -17.21 3.72
C ARG A 71 1.18 -18.05 2.48
N GLY A 72 1.79 -17.66 1.37
CA GLY A 72 1.72 -18.41 0.12
C GLY A 72 2.23 -17.58 -1.03
N THR A 73 1.49 -17.54 -2.14
CA THR A 73 1.93 -16.89 -3.37
C THR A 73 0.84 -16.08 -4.04
N SER A 74 1.27 -15.02 -4.71
CA SER A 74 0.52 -14.27 -5.71
C SER A 74 1.18 -14.47 -7.07
N VAL A 75 0.41 -14.86 -8.09
CA VAL A 75 0.88 -14.99 -9.48
C VAL A 75 0.10 -14.00 -10.33
N VAL A 76 0.80 -13.05 -10.93
CA VAL A 76 0.20 -12.00 -11.76
C VAL A 76 0.58 -12.21 -13.21
N ARG A 77 -0.43 -12.26 -14.07
CA ARG A 77 -0.27 -12.42 -15.52
C ARG A 77 -0.92 -11.27 -16.26
N GLU A 78 -0.24 -10.81 -17.29
CA GLU A 78 -0.77 -9.86 -18.24
C GLU A 78 -1.90 -10.50 -19.08
N VAL A 79 -2.90 -9.70 -19.44
CA VAL A 79 -4.00 -10.09 -20.33
C VAL A 79 -4.31 -8.94 -21.27
N LEU A 80 -4.68 -9.22 -22.51
CA LEU A 80 -5.07 -8.21 -23.52
C LEU A 80 -3.99 -7.15 -23.76
N ASP A 81 -2.72 -7.55 -23.93
CA ASP A 81 -1.61 -6.65 -24.25
C ASP A 81 -1.48 -5.47 -23.26
N GLY A 82 -1.50 -5.78 -21.96
CA GLY A 82 -1.38 -4.83 -20.86
C GLY A 82 -2.66 -4.07 -20.51
N ARG A 83 -3.76 -4.23 -21.28
CA ARG A 83 -5.05 -3.59 -20.93
C ARG A 83 -5.75 -4.24 -19.74
N ALA A 84 -5.28 -5.41 -19.33
CA ALA A 84 -5.78 -6.15 -18.18
C ALA A 84 -4.65 -6.96 -17.52
N ASN A 85 -4.87 -7.35 -16.27
CA ASN A 85 -4.08 -8.40 -15.64
C ASN A 85 -4.95 -9.26 -14.73
N LEU A 86 -4.50 -10.49 -14.49
CA LEU A 86 -5.12 -11.43 -13.58
C LEU A 86 -4.13 -11.77 -12.47
N VAL A 87 -4.56 -11.58 -11.23
CA VAL A 87 -3.85 -12.02 -10.02
C VAL A 87 -4.47 -13.31 -9.53
N GLU A 88 -3.68 -14.36 -9.34
CA GLU A 88 -4.06 -15.55 -8.60
C GLU A 88 -3.42 -15.53 -7.23
N LEU A 89 -4.24 -15.43 -6.18
CA LEU A 89 -3.80 -15.49 -4.79
C LEU A 89 -4.07 -16.87 -4.23
N ARG A 90 -3.04 -17.51 -3.67
CA ARG A 90 -3.15 -18.76 -2.90
C ARG A 90 -2.33 -18.63 -1.63
N VAL A 91 -2.99 -18.49 -0.49
CA VAL A 91 -2.34 -18.36 0.83
C VAL A 91 -3.05 -19.22 1.87
N GLU A 92 -2.29 -19.75 2.82
CA GLU A 92 -2.80 -20.60 3.91
C GLU A 92 -2.25 -20.18 5.27
N GLY A 93 -3.01 -20.49 6.31
CA GLY A 93 -2.66 -20.17 7.69
C GLY A 93 -3.56 -20.90 8.70
N PRO A 94 -3.44 -20.60 10.00
CA PRO A 94 -4.18 -21.31 11.05
C PRO A 94 -5.71 -21.23 10.90
N ALA A 95 -6.21 -20.18 10.26
CA ALA A 95 -7.63 -19.97 10.00
C ALA A 95 -8.10 -20.51 8.63
N GLY A 96 -7.34 -21.44 8.04
CA GLY A 96 -7.66 -22.09 6.77
C GLY A 96 -6.92 -21.50 5.57
N ARG A 97 -7.54 -21.60 4.39
CA ARG A 97 -6.96 -21.18 3.13
C ARG A 97 -7.77 -20.05 2.48
N ILE A 98 -7.06 -19.16 1.81
CA ILE A 98 -7.64 -18.17 0.90
C ILE A 98 -7.14 -18.48 -0.50
N GLU A 99 -8.07 -18.77 -1.39
CA GLU A 99 -7.82 -18.90 -2.83
C GLU A 99 -8.78 -17.98 -3.58
N GLY A 100 -8.25 -17.21 -4.50
CA GLY A 100 -9.08 -16.30 -5.29
C GLY A 100 -8.32 -15.65 -6.43
N VAL A 101 -9.07 -14.93 -7.24
CA VAL A 101 -8.54 -14.22 -8.39
C VAL A 101 -8.91 -12.75 -8.34
N SER A 102 -8.02 -11.87 -8.76
CA SER A 102 -8.36 -10.48 -9.06
C SER A 102 -8.21 -10.20 -10.54
N LEU A 103 -9.31 -9.86 -11.20
CA LEU A 103 -9.30 -9.33 -12.57
C LEU A 103 -9.19 -7.81 -12.48
N ARG A 104 -8.15 -7.25 -13.11
CA ARG A 104 -7.93 -5.81 -13.19
C ARG A 104 -8.07 -5.37 -14.64
N LEU A 105 -8.88 -4.35 -14.90
CA LEU A 105 -9.16 -3.83 -16.25
C LEU A 105 -8.88 -2.33 -16.30
N TYR A 106 -8.16 -1.88 -17.32
CA TYR A 106 -7.96 -0.46 -17.58
C TYR A 106 -9.07 0.10 -18.47
N ASN A 107 -9.66 1.22 -18.06
CA ASN A 107 -10.61 1.98 -18.86
C ASN A 107 -9.89 3.20 -19.47
N PRO A 108 -9.66 3.24 -20.79
CA PRO A 108 -8.94 4.35 -21.42
C PRO A 108 -9.73 5.66 -21.46
N GLN A 109 -11.07 5.62 -21.33
CA GLN A 109 -11.90 6.82 -21.32
C GLN A 109 -11.82 7.56 -19.99
N THR A 110 -11.85 6.81 -18.88
CA THR A 110 -11.76 7.40 -17.52
C THR A 110 -10.33 7.44 -17.00
N GLN A 111 -9.39 6.78 -17.69
CA GLN A 111 -7.99 6.59 -17.28
C GLN A 111 -7.87 5.97 -15.88
N GLN A 112 -8.78 5.03 -15.59
CA GLN A 112 -8.85 4.33 -14.32
C GLN A 112 -8.83 2.83 -14.51
N TRP A 113 -8.31 2.16 -13.50
CA TRP A 113 -8.40 0.72 -13.34
C TRP A 113 -9.61 0.36 -12.47
N SER A 114 -10.29 -0.72 -12.84
CA SER A 114 -11.22 -1.44 -11.97
C SER A 114 -10.59 -2.72 -11.48
N LEU A 115 -10.69 -3.00 -10.18
CA LEU A 115 -10.21 -4.24 -9.55
C LEU A 115 -11.41 -5.02 -9.03
N ASN A 116 -11.66 -6.19 -9.60
CA ASN A 116 -12.68 -7.13 -9.14
C ASN A 116 -12.01 -8.34 -8.52
N TYR A 117 -12.48 -8.79 -7.36
CA TYR A 117 -11.98 -10.00 -6.70
C TYR A 117 -13.03 -11.10 -6.76
N ALA A 118 -12.63 -12.35 -6.95
CA ALA A 118 -13.50 -13.51 -6.77
C ALA A 118 -12.87 -14.48 -5.78
N ASN A 119 -13.66 -14.93 -4.81
CA ASN A 119 -13.25 -15.97 -3.88
C ASN A 119 -13.60 -17.34 -4.48
N ALA A 120 -12.62 -18.24 -4.57
CA ALA A 120 -12.82 -19.58 -5.12
C ALA A 120 -13.85 -20.40 -4.31
N SER A 121 -14.06 -20.06 -3.03
CA SER A 121 -15.01 -20.79 -2.17
C SER A 121 -16.48 -20.54 -2.51
N ASN A 122 -16.81 -19.43 -3.19
CA ASN A 122 -18.19 -19.09 -3.55
C ASN A 122 -18.39 -18.79 -5.05
N GLY A 123 -17.31 -18.64 -5.82
CA GLY A 123 -17.36 -18.40 -7.26
C GLY A 123 -17.99 -17.06 -7.65
N ALA A 124 -18.15 -16.13 -6.71
CA ALA A 124 -18.80 -14.84 -6.94
C ALA A 124 -17.76 -13.73 -7.12
N LEU A 125 -18.02 -12.85 -8.08
CA LEU A 125 -17.22 -11.65 -8.33
C LEU A 125 -17.70 -10.51 -7.42
N SER A 126 -16.77 -9.86 -6.72
CA SER A 126 -17.03 -8.68 -5.91
C SER A 126 -17.39 -7.49 -6.80
N ARG A 127 -18.05 -6.50 -6.18
CA ARG A 127 -18.13 -5.16 -6.76
C ARG A 127 -16.71 -4.62 -6.95
N PRO A 128 -16.43 -3.88 -8.04
CA PRO A 128 -15.11 -3.34 -8.27
C PRO A 128 -14.79 -2.19 -7.32
N VAL A 129 -13.50 -2.04 -7.02
CA VAL A 129 -12.94 -0.73 -6.63
C VAL A 129 -12.31 -0.08 -7.86
N HIS A 130 -12.44 1.24 -7.97
CA HIS A 130 -11.93 2.03 -9.10
C HIS A 130 -10.87 3.02 -8.64
N GLY A 131 -9.85 3.21 -9.47
CA GLY A 131 -8.78 4.13 -9.13
C GLY A 131 -7.59 4.06 -10.07
N GLY A 132 -6.43 4.41 -9.57
CA GLY A 132 -5.21 4.45 -10.35
C GLY A 132 -4.02 4.83 -9.50
N PHE A 133 -2.91 5.13 -10.15
CA PHE A 133 -1.67 5.47 -9.50
C PHE A 133 -1.34 6.94 -9.64
N ARG A 134 -0.83 7.53 -8.55
CA ARG A 134 -0.30 8.89 -8.54
C ARG A 134 0.94 8.90 -7.66
N ASN A 135 2.05 9.43 -8.18
CA ASN A 135 3.33 9.54 -7.45
C ASN A 135 3.81 8.20 -6.85
N GLY A 136 3.68 7.10 -7.60
CA GLY A 136 4.10 5.77 -7.16
C GLY A 136 3.16 5.09 -6.15
N ARG A 137 2.01 5.71 -5.82
CA ARG A 137 1.01 5.18 -4.90
C ARG A 137 -0.28 4.85 -5.63
N GLY A 138 -0.77 3.63 -5.47
CA GLY A 138 -2.08 3.21 -5.96
C GLY A 138 -3.18 3.55 -4.95
N GLU A 139 -4.29 4.13 -5.40
CA GLU A 139 -5.49 4.31 -4.58
C GLU A 139 -6.74 3.96 -5.36
N PHE A 140 -7.61 3.16 -4.75
CA PHE A 140 -8.83 2.65 -5.34
C PHE A 140 -9.96 2.68 -4.33
N TYR A 141 -11.16 3.02 -4.79
CA TYR A 141 -12.33 3.21 -3.95
C TYR A 141 -13.55 2.52 -4.56
N GLY A 142 -14.40 1.96 -3.72
CA GLY A 142 -15.63 1.31 -4.14
C GLY A 142 -16.59 1.12 -2.97
N GLN A 143 -17.60 0.30 -3.21
CA GLN A 143 -18.61 -0.04 -2.21
C GLN A 143 -18.80 -1.55 -2.16
N GLU A 144 -19.08 -2.05 -0.97
CA GLU A 144 -19.39 -3.46 -0.73
C GLU A 144 -20.61 -3.55 0.19
N ASP A 145 -21.35 -4.65 0.10
CA ASP A 145 -22.40 -4.99 1.05
C ASP A 145 -21.80 -5.94 2.10
N LEU A 146 -21.69 -5.46 3.34
CA LEU A 146 -21.25 -6.27 4.48
C LEU A 146 -22.43 -6.46 5.43
N ASP A 147 -22.87 -7.71 5.60
CA ASP A 147 -24.03 -8.08 6.45
C ASP A 147 -25.30 -7.25 6.15
N GLY A 148 -25.56 -6.99 4.86
CA GLY A 148 -26.71 -6.21 4.39
C GLY A 148 -26.56 -4.69 4.53
N ARG A 149 -25.38 -4.20 4.93
CA ARG A 149 -25.05 -2.78 5.01
C ARG A 149 -24.07 -2.38 3.91
N ALA A 150 -24.42 -1.35 3.16
CA ALA A 150 -23.48 -0.71 2.24
C ALA A 150 -22.35 -0.02 3.03
N ILE A 151 -21.11 -0.37 2.69
CA ILE A 151 -19.89 0.22 3.25
C ILE A 151 -19.00 0.75 2.14
N LEU A 152 -18.11 1.69 2.48
CA LEU A 152 -17.05 2.10 1.57
C LEU A 152 -15.84 1.19 1.74
N VAL A 153 -15.20 0.86 0.62
CA VAL A 153 -13.95 0.11 0.56
C VAL A 153 -12.88 0.99 -0.04
N ARG A 154 -11.69 0.97 0.57
CA ARG A 154 -10.49 1.61 0.06
C ARG A 154 -9.39 0.56 -0.06
N PHE A 155 -8.82 0.44 -1.24
CA PHE A 155 -7.63 -0.36 -1.49
C PHE A 155 -6.47 0.56 -1.85
N ILE A 156 -5.33 0.41 -1.19
CA ILE A 156 -4.15 1.25 -1.43
C ILE A 156 -2.89 0.41 -1.60
N ILE A 157 -2.00 0.94 -2.42
CA ILE A 157 -0.66 0.40 -2.66
C ILE A 157 0.33 1.50 -2.27
N PRO A 158 0.65 1.64 -0.96
CA PRO A 158 1.46 2.75 -0.45
C PRO A 158 2.92 2.71 -0.91
N GLU A 159 3.48 1.51 -1.07
CA GLU A 159 4.91 1.30 -1.21
C GLU A 159 5.15 0.24 -2.30
N ILE A 160 5.92 0.64 -3.32
CA ILE A 160 6.27 -0.20 -4.46
C ILE A 160 7.77 -0.07 -4.70
N SER A 161 8.43 -1.21 -4.73
CA SER A 161 9.83 -1.38 -5.13
C SER A 161 9.92 -2.52 -6.17
N ALA A 162 11.11 -2.72 -6.75
CA ALA A 162 11.30 -3.77 -7.76
C ALA A 162 11.02 -5.18 -7.24
N ASP A 163 11.28 -5.40 -5.93
CA ASP A 163 11.24 -6.72 -5.30
C ASP A 163 10.20 -6.83 -4.17
N SER A 164 9.49 -5.76 -3.84
CA SER A 164 8.50 -5.77 -2.75
C SER A 164 7.38 -4.76 -3.01
N ALA A 165 6.16 -5.14 -2.62
CA ALA A 165 5.01 -4.23 -2.60
C ALA A 165 4.13 -4.48 -1.37
N ARG A 166 3.48 -3.42 -0.90
CA ARG A 166 2.51 -3.49 0.19
C ARG A 166 1.13 -3.12 -0.32
N PHE A 167 0.13 -3.88 0.08
CA PHE A 167 -1.28 -3.64 -0.24
C PHE A 167 -2.09 -3.56 1.04
N GLU A 168 -3.05 -2.64 1.10
CA GLU A 168 -3.95 -2.52 2.24
C GLU A 168 -5.40 -2.36 1.79
N GLN A 169 -6.32 -3.02 2.48
CA GLN A 169 -7.75 -2.75 2.39
C GLN A 169 -8.24 -2.15 3.70
N ALA A 170 -9.11 -1.14 3.58
CA ALA A 170 -9.82 -0.55 4.70
C ALA A 170 -11.31 -0.41 4.41
N TYR A 171 -12.11 -0.53 5.46
CA TYR A 171 -13.56 -0.32 5.41
C TYR A 171 -13.94 0.96 6.14
N SER A 172 -15.01 1.59 5.66
CA SER A 172 -15.58 2.78 6.25
C SER A 172 -17.10 2.66 6.30
N VAL A 173 -17.66 3.04 7.44
CA VAL A 173 -19.11 3.00 7.71
C VAL A 173 -19.73 4.39 7.88
N ASP A 174 -18.93 5.45 7.76
CA ASP A 174 -19.29 6.83 8.11
C ASP A 174 -19.09 7.84 6.96
N GLY A 175 -19.07 7.33 5.73
CA GLY A 175 -18.86 8.14 4.52
C GLY A 175 -17.40 8.45 4.21
N GLY A 176 -16.45 7.69 4.78
CA GLY A 176 -15.02 7.82 4.51
C GLY A 176 -14.31 8.79 5.45
N ARG A 177 -14.97 9.19 6.55
CA ARG A 177 -14.37 10.05 7.58
C ARG A 177 -13.38 9.27 8.42
N THR A 178 -13.70 8.01 8.73
CA THR A 178 -12.80 7.08 9.40
C THR A 178 -12.66 5.78 8.61
N TRP A 179 -11.49 5.15 8.71
CA TRP A 179 -11.15 3.94 7.96
C TRP A 179 -10.54 2.90 8.90
N GLU A 180 -11.08 1.68 8.91
CA GLU A 180 -10.50 0.55 9.62
C GLU A 180 -9.76 -0.35 8.61
N THR A 181 -8.43 -0.37 8.67
CA THR A 181 -7.62 -1.31 7.91
C THR A 181 -7.93 -2.73 8.38
N ASN A 182 -8.45 -3.55 7.47
CA ASN A 182 -8.88 -4.92 7.75
C ASN A 182 -8.11 -5.97 6.95
N TRP A 183 -7.26 -5.55 6.01
CA TRP A 183 -6.39 -6.43 5.25
C TRP A 183 -5.06 -5.74 4.98
N VAL A 184 -3.98 -6.49 5.10
CA VAL A 184 -2.62 -6.10 4.74
C VAL A 184 -1.99 -7.28 4.02
N ALA A 185 -1.46 -7.05 2.81
CA ALA A 185 -0.60 -8.01 2.12
C ALA A 185 0.78 -7.39 1.88
N ILE A 186 1.82 -8.20 2.07
CA ILE A 186 3.19 -7.86 1.69
C ILE A 186 3.65 -8.93 0.70
N ASP A 187 3.97 -8.47 -0.50
CA ASP A 187 4.50 -9.31 -1.56
C ASP A 187 6.00 -9.11 -1.68
N THR A 188 6.73 -10.21 -1.85
CA THR A 188 8.18 -10.23 -2.13
C THR A 188 8.43 -11.06 -3.38
N ARG A 189 9.13 -10.48 -4.36
CA ARG A 189 9.32 -11.09 -5.68
C ARG A 189 10.15 -12.38 -5.56
N ILE A 190 9.70 -13.45 -6.19
CA ILE A 190 10.46 -14.70 -6.30
C ILE A 190 11.30 -14.62 -7.58
N ARG A 191 12.60 -14.41 -7.45
CA ARG A 191 13.51 -14.37 -8.61
C ARG A 191 13.71 -15.77 -9.18
N GLY A 192 13.61 -15.91 -10.51
CA GLY A 192 13.91 -17.15 -11.23
C GLY A 192 12.71 -18.06 -11.54
N ALA A 193 11.47 -17.64 -11.23
CA ALA A 193 10.25 -18.38 -11.58
C ALA A 193 9.76 -18.15 -13.01
N ASP A 194 10.44 -17.29 -13.79
CA ASP A 194 10.11 -16.99 -15.19
C ASP A 194 10.56 -18.10 -16.14
N LYS A 195 10.11 -19.33 -15.92
CA LYS A 195 10.06 -20.41 -16.93
C LYS A 195 8.88 -21.34 -16.63
N GLY A 196 7.67 -20.83 -16.81
CA GLY A 196 6.52 -21.66 -17.19
C GLY A 196 6.40 -21.64 -18.72
N PRO A 197 6.01 -22.76 -19.35
CA PRO A 197 6.09 -22.98 -20.80
C PRO A 197 5.33 -21.98 -21.65
#